data_AF-A0A4S1M7N6-F1
#
_entry.id   AF-A0A4S1M7N6-F1
#
_cell.length_a   1.000
_cell.length_b   1.000
_cell.length_c   1.000
_cell.angle_alpha   90.00
_cell.angle_beta   90.00
_cell.angle_gamma   90.00
#
_symmetry.space_group_name_H-M   'P 1'
#
loop_
_entity.id
_entity.type
_entity.pdbx_description
1 polymer ?
#
loop_
_entity_poly.entity_id
_entity_poly.type
_entity_poly.pdbx_seq_one_letter_code
_entity_poly.pdbx_strand_id
1 'polypeptide(L)'
;MAERTHILKTHLGPLIKKMEGQHQDVSMVIEKKDVLAVFQKLRDDKELAYTQLIDLCVVDYLGQENKRFQGVYHLLSMDYNHRLRVKVALDENENLPSLTPLFSSAGWWEREAFDMFGVVFEGHPDLRRILSDYDFDGFPLRKDFPLTGYVQVRYDEEEGAVVKEPVHLAQAFRTFETLSPWEGMGSAFQRLSLDKEKQP
;
A
#
# COMPACT_ATOMS: atom_id res chain seq x y z
N MET A 1 -1.41 -22.53 -10.67
CA MET A 1 -2.27 -21.34 -10.45
C MET A 1 -3.67 -21.75 -10.02
N ALA A 2 -4.43 -22.49 -10.83
CA ALA A 2 -5.82 -22.88 -10.50
C ALA A 2 -5.97 -23.69 -9.18
N GLU A 3 -5.03 -24.58 -8.90
CA GLU A 3 -5.03 -25.36 -7.65
C GLU A 3 -4.82 -24.48 -6.40
N ARG A 4 -3.88 -23.51 -6.48
CA ARG A 4 -3.62 -22.57 -5.37
C ARG A 4 -4.82 -21.67 -5.10
N THR A 5 -5.43 -21.14 -6.16
CA THR A 5 -6.62 -20.30 -6.01
C THR A 5 -7.81 -21.10 -5.50
N HIS A 6 -7.89 -22.39 -5.83
CA HIS A 6 -8.87 -23.30 -5.26
C HIS A 6 -8.65 -23.53 -3.77
N ILE A 7 -7.42 -23.87 -3.33
CA ILE A 7 -7.08 -24.06 -1.91
C ILE A 7 -7.41 -22.80 -1.09
N LEU A 8 -7.02 -21.63 -1.57
CA LEU A 8 -7.33 -20.35 -0.93
C LEU A 8 -8.85 -20.11 -0.84
N LYS A 9 -9.62 -20.44 -1.89
CA LYS A 9 -11.08 -20.33 -1.86
C LYS A 9 -11.74 -21.34 -0.90
N THR A 10 -11.18 -22.54 -0.76
CA THR A 10 -11.70 -23.55 0.17
C THR A 10 -11.55 -23.10 1.62
N HIS A 11 -10.40 -22.51 1.99
CA HIS A 11 -10.11 -22.10 3.37
C HIS A 11 -10.63 -20.70 3.74
N LEU A 12 -10.63 -19.76 2.79
CA LEU A 12 -10.93 -18.34 3.02
C LEU A 12 -12.17 -17.84 2.27
N GLY A 13 -12.91 -18.74 1.60
CA GLY A 13 -14.03 -18.43 0.70
C GLY A 13 -14.96 -17.28 1.11
N PRO A 14 -15.52 -17.24 2.33
CA PRO A 14 -16.45 -16.17 2.72
C PRO A 14 -15.78 -14.81 3.00
N LEU A 15 -14.45 -14.78 3.19
CA LEU A 15 -13.69 -13.58 3.56
C LEU A 15 -13.09 -12.85 2.35
N ILE A 16 -13.09 -13.49 1.18
CA ILE A 16 -12.49 -12.93 -0.05
C ILE A 16 -13.58 -12.23 -0.87
N LYS A 17 -13.41 -10.93 -1.10
CA LYS A 17 -14.28 -10.15 -2.00
C LYS A 17 -13.97 -10.41 -3.47
N LYS A 18 -12.69 -10.32 -3.81
CA LYS A 18 -12.20 -10.47 -5.19
C LYS A 18 -10.89 -11.21 -5.17
N MET A 19 -10.69 -12.07 -6.17
CA MET A 19 -9.44 -12.79 -6.35
C MET A 19 -9.01 -12.68 -7.80
N GLU A 20 -7.77 -12.26 -8.01
CA GLU A 20 -7.18 -12.05 -9.32
C GLU A 20 -5.88 -12.85 -9.39
N GLY A 21 -5.71 -13.62 -10.46
CA GLY A 21 -4.46 -14.30 -10.76
C GLY A 21 -3.88 -13.73 -12.05
N GLN A 22 -2.69 -13.15 -12.00
CA GLN A 22 -1.95 -12.78 -13.19
C GLN A 22 -0.57 -13.43 -13.16
N HIS A 23 -0.26 -14.20 -14.21
CA HIS A 23 0.99 -14.94 -14.36
C HIS A 23 1.31 -15.87 -13.18
N GLN A 24 2.22 -15.47 -12.29
CA GLN A 24 2.65 -16.24 -11.12
C GLN A 24 2.13 -15.63 -9.80
N ASP A 25 1.52 -14.45 -9.87
CA ASP A 25 1.06 -13.70 -8.72
C ASP A 25 -0.43 -13.91 -8.50
N VAL A 26 -0.77 -14.19 -7.25
CA VAL A 26 -2.15 -14.25 -6.77
C VAL A 26 -2.40 -13.02 -5.91
N SER A 27 -3.44 -12.27 -6.26
CA SER A 27 -3.92 -11.13 -5.49
C SER A 27 -5.32 -11.41 -4.98
N MET A 28 -5.58 -11.11 -3.72
CA MET A 28 -6.92 -11.16 -3.15
C MET A 28 -7.27 -9.84 -2.47
N VAL A 29 -8.54 -9.46 -2.57
CA VAL A 29 -9.10 -8.28 -1.94
C VAL A 29 -9.97 -8.74 -0.78
N ILE A 30 -9.71 -8.22 0.41
CA ILE A 30 -10.45 -8.53 1.64
C ILE A 30 -11.06 -7.27 2.26
N GLU A 31 -11.98 -7.44 3.21
CA GLU A 31 -12.47 -6.33 4.02
C GLU A 31 -11.52 -5.99 5.17
N LYS A 32 -11.53 -4.72 5.58
CA LYS A 32 -10.74 -4.24 6.72
C LYS A 32 -11.02 -4.99 8.02
N LYS A 33 -12.27 -5.43 8.23
CA LYS A 33 -12.72 -6.12 9.44
C LYS A 33 -12.09 -7.51 9.59
N ASP A 34 -11.80 -8.14 8.46
CA ASP A 34 -11.34 -9.52 8.42
C ASP A 34 -9.82 -9.65 8.34
N VAL A 35 -9.08 -8.52 8.29
CA VAL A 35 -7.62 -8.51 8.13
C VAL A 35 -6.96 -9.43 9.16
N LEU A 36 -7.17 -9.21 10.46
CA LEU A 36 -6.48 -10.00 11.49
C LEU A 36 -6.83 -11.50 11.40
N ALA A 37 -8.11 -11.82 11.19
CA ALA A 37 -8.57 -13.22 11.06
C ALA A 37 -8.01 -13.92 9.82
N VAL A 38 -7.93 -13.22 8.68
CA VAL A 38 -7.37 -13.75 7.43
C VAL A 38 -5.88 -13.98 7.57
N PHE A 39 -5.12 -13.02 8.12
CA PHE A 39 -3.68 -13.17 8.30
C PHE A 39 -3.31 -14.26 9.31
N GLN A 40 -4.12 -14.44 10.36
CA GLN A 40 -3.95 -15.54 11.30
C GLN A 40 -4.14 -16.90 10.61
N LYS A 41 -5.23 -17.08 9.85
CA LYS A 41 -5.46 -18.31 9.08
C LYS A 41 -4.37 -18.58 8.06
N LEU A 42 -3.97 -17.56 7.28
CA LEU A 42 -2.91 -17.69 6.28
C LEU A 42 -1.59 -18.19 6.89
N ARG A 43 -1.29 -17.79 8.12
CA ARG A 43 -0.09 -18.19 8.84
C ARG A 43 -0.21 -19.58 9.47
N ASP A 44 -1.33 -19.85 10.15
CA ASP A 44 -1.51 -21.03 10.99
C ASP A 44 -1.93 -22.29 10.20
N ASP A 45 -2.61 -22.13 9.07
CA ASP A 45 -3.06 -23.25 8.24
C ASP A 45 -1.89 -23.93 7.54
N LYS A 46 -1.70 -25.23 7.82
CA LYS A 46 -0.58 -26.03 7.28
C LYS A 46 -0.53 -26.11 5.75
N GLU A 47 -1.69 -26.05 5.09
CA GLU A 47 -1.77 -26.10 3.62
C GLU A 47 -1.44 -24.76 2.95
N LEU A 48 -1.45 -23.66 3.71
CA LEU A 48 -1.16 -22.31 3.22
C LEU A 48 0.23 -21.85 3.65
N ALA A 49 0.54 -22.01 4.95
CA ALA A 49 1.83 -21.78 5.58
C ALA A 49 2.52 -20.48 5.13
N TYR A 50 1.79 -19.35 5.12
CA TYR A 50 2.36 -18.04 4.83
C TYR A 50 3.08 -17.50 6.07
N THR A 51 4.28 -18.01 6.31
CA THR A 51 5.08 -17.73 7.50
C THR A 51 5.76 -16.36 7.50
N GLN A 52 5.99 -15.78 6.32
CA GLN A 52 6.74 -14.53 6.18
C GLN A 52 5.88 -13.42 5.58
N LEU A 53 5.79 -12.30 6.29
CA LEU A 53 5.38 -11.01 5.73
C LEU A 53 6.63 -10.37 5.11
N ILE A 54 6.57 -10.11 3.81
CA ILE A 54 7.67 -9.59 2.99
C ILE A 54 7.63 -8.08 2.85
N ASP A 55 6.42 -7.51 2.79
CA ASP A 55 6.25 -6.07 2.64
C ASP A 55 4.82 -5.63 2.99
N LEU A 56 4.69 -4.38 3.42
CA LEU A 56 3.42 -3.66 3.56
C LEU A 56 3.57 -2.29 2.90
N CYS A 57 2.89 -2.14 1.77
CA CYS A 57 2.82 -0.89 1.02
C CYS A 57 1.42 -0.28 1.15
N VAL A 58 1.33 1.05 1.01
CA VAL A 58 0.07 1.74 0.79
C VAL A 58 0.13 2.44 -0.57
N VAL A 59 -0.97 2.39 -1.31
CA VAL A 59 -1.12 3.06 -2.59
C VAL A 59 -2.24 4.09 -2.46
N ASP A 60 -1.95 5.32 -2.87
CA ASP A 60 -2.93 6.41 -2.95
C ASP A 60 -3.52 6.50 -4.37
N TYR A 61 -4.80 6.18 -4.49
CA TYR A 61 -5.60 6.31 -5.70
C TYR A 61 -6.49 7.56 -5.63
N LEU A 62 -5.85 8.72 -5.85
CA LEU A 62 -6.56 10.00 -5.88
C LEU A 62 -7.58 10.03 -7.05
N GLY A 63 -8.85 10.30 -6.74
CA GLY A 63 -9.94 10.40 -7.73
C GLY A 63 -10.79 9.14 -7.90
N GLN A 64 -10.58 8.09 -7.11
CA GLN A 64 -11.46 6.92 -7.09
C GLN A 64 -12.68 7.17 -6.18
N GLU A 65 -13.90 6.92 -6.67
CA GLU A 65 -15.17 7.31 -5.99
C GLU A 65 -15.39 6.65 -4.60
N ASN A 66 -14.78 5.50 -4.32
CA ASN A 66 -15.10 4.73 -3.13
C ASN A 66 -14.09 4.87 -1.98
N LYS A 67 -12.81 4.60 -2.24
CA LYS A 67 -11.78 4.50 -1.21
C LYS A 67 -10.44 4.97 -1.76
N ARG A 68 -9.85 5.97 -1.11
CA ARG A 68 -8.62 6.63 -1.55
C ARG A 68 -7.38 5.75 -1.40
N PHE A 69 -7.25 5.06 -0.27
CA PHE A 69 -6.06 4.29 0.04
C PHE A 69 -6.26 2.79 -0.20
N GLN A 70 -5.19 2.13 -0.62
CA GLN A 70 -5.14 0.68 -0.71
C GLN A 70 -3.89 0.16 0.02
N GLY A 71 -4.10 -0.51 1.15
CA GLY A 71 -3.05 -1.28 1.82
C GLY A 71 -2.79 -2.57 1.05
N VAL A 72 -1.53 -2.83 0.74
CA VAL A 72 -1.06 -3.99 -0.03
C VAL A 72 -0.03 -4.72 0.82
N TYR A 73 -0.36 -5.94 1.19
CA TYR A 73 0.50 -6.82 1.95
C TYR A 73 1.07 -7.91 1.05
N HIS A 74 2.35 -8.17 1.19
CA HIS A 74 3.05 -9.23 0.49
C HIS A 74 3.43 -10.33 1.46
N LEU A 75 2.97 -11.55 1.17
CA LEU A 75 3.25 -12.74 1.95
C LEU A 75 4.02 -13.75 1.12
N LEU A 76 4.90 -14.49 1.79
CA LEU A 76 5.65 -15.62 1.26
C LEU A 76 5.43 -16.84 2.15
N SER A 77 5.05 -17.95 1.51
CA SER A 77 5.12 -19.27 2.10
C SER A 77 6.46 -19.89 1.72
N MET A 78 7.28 -20.24 2.71
CA MET A 78 8.58 -20.87 2.49
C MET A 78 8.45 -22.34 2.13
N ASP A 79 7.50 -23.05 2.74
CA ASP A 79 7.28 -24.49 2.53
C ASP A 79 6.86 -24.80 1.09
N TYR A 80 6.00 -23.94 0.54
CA TYR A 80 5.48 -24.11 -0.82
C TYR A 80 6.14 -23.18 -1.85
N ASN A 81 6.99 -22.24 -1.42
CA ASN A 81 7.58 -21.19 -2.26
C ASN A 81 6.53 -20.42 -3.07
N HIS A 82 5.45 -20.03 -2.39
CA HIS A 82 4.31 -19.32 -2.99
C HIS A 82 4.22 -17.90 -2.47
N ARG A 83 3.95 -16.94 -3.36
CA ARG A 83 3.68 -15.55 -3.01
C ARG A 83 2.19 -15.23 -3.09
N LEU A 84 1.71 -14.43 -2.15
CA LEU A 84 0.35 -13.94 -2.11
C LEU A 84 0.36 -12.43 -1.84
N ARG A 85 -0.50 -11.72 -2.56
CA ARG A 85 -0.72 -10.30 -2.36
C ARG A 85 -2.11 -10.09 -1.80
N VAL A 86 -2.21 -9.46 -0.64
CA VAL A 86 -3.50 -9.16 0.02
C VAL A 86 -3.73 -7.67 -0.07
N LYS A 87 -4.86 -7.26 -0.64
CA LYS A 87 -5.24 -5.86 -0.84
C LYS A 87 -6.41 -5.53 0.07
N VAL A 88 -6.31 -4.41 0.76
CA VAL A 88 -7.34 -3.87 1.65
C VAL A 88 -7.60 -2.44 1.23
N ALA A 89 -8.83 -2.14 0.84
CA ALA A 89 -9.22 -0.78 0.49
C ALA A 89 -9.65 -0.02 1.74
N LEU A 90 -9.14 1.20 1.90
CA LEU A 90 -9.26 2.08 3.06
C LEU A 90 -9.61 3.52 2.62
N ASP A 91 -10.36 4.22 3.45
CA ASP A 91 -10.53 5.68 3.35
C ASP A 91 -9.65 6.45 4.36
N GLU A 92 -9.53 7.77 4.25
CA GLU A 92 -8.58 8.56 5.06
C GLU A 92 -8.83 8.51 6.57
N ASN A 93 -10.09 8.40 6.98
CA ASN A 93 -10.51 8.40 8.38
C ASN A 93 -10.67 6.98 8.96
N GLU A 94 -10.37 5.95 8.17
CA GLU A 94 -10.49 4.57 8.62
C GLU A 94 -9.15 4.08 9.18
N ASN A 95 -9.21 3.35 10.29
CA ASN A 95 -8.05 2.67 10.86
C ASN A 95 -7.96 1.22 10.36
N LEU A 96 -6.76 0.66 10.35
CA LEU A 96 -6.50 -0.76 10.11
C LEU A 96 -6.08 -1.47 11.41
N PRO A 97 -6.44 -2.74 11.60
CA PRO A 97 -5.86 -3.52 12.69
C PRO A 97 -4.37 -3.78 12.44
N SER A 98 -3.54 -3.62 13.47
CA SER A 98 -2.11 -3.95 13.43
C SER A 98 -1.89 -5.46 13.29
N LEU A 99 -0.91 -5.83 12.47
CA LEU A 99 -0.43 -7.20 12.28
C LEU A 99 0.79 -7.51 13.16
N THR A 100 1.28 -6.56 13.97
CA THR A 100 2.38 -6.76 14.92
C THR A 100 2.27 -8.00 15.82
N PRO A 101 1.09 -8.41 16.36
CA PRO A 101 1.01 -9.64 17.17
C PRO A 101 1.23 -10.92 16.34
N LEU A 102 1.01 -10.87 15.02
CA LEU A 102 1.23 -11.99 14.12
C LEU A 102 2.65 -11.96 13.56
N PHE A 103 3.07 -10.81 13.01
CA PHE A 103 4.35 -10.65 12.35
C PHE A 103 5.13 -9.54 13.03
N SER A 104 6.24 -9.88 13.68
CA SER A 104 7.11 -8.89 14.30
C SER A 104 7.71 -7.90 13.28
N SER A 105 7.81 -8.27 12.00
CA SER A 105 8.28 -7.39 10.94
C SER A 105 7.29 -6.26 10.60
N ALA A 106 5.99 -6.47 10.87
CA ALA A 106 4.95 -5.52 10.49
C ALA A 106 5.09 -4.17 11.20
N GLY A 107 5.68 -4.12 12.41
CA GLY A 107 5.75 -2.88 13.18
C GLY A 107 6.52 -1.75 12.48
N TRP A 108 7.58 -2.08 11.73
CA TRP A 108 8.34 -1.06 11.00
C TRP A 108 7.58 -0.57 9.76
N TRP A 109 6.93 -1.48 9.02
CA TRP A 109 6.16 -1.10 7.84
C TRP A 109 4.86 -0.37 8.17
N GLU A 110 4.21 -0.71 9.28
CA GLU A 110 3.03 0.02 9.76
C GLU A 110 3.41 1.46 10.15
N ARG A 111 4.58 1.66 10.75
CA ARG A 111 5.11 3.01 11.03
C ARG A 111 5.46 3.78 9.76
N GLU A 112 6.04 3.12 8.77
CA GLU A 112 6.33 3.73 7.46
C GLU A 112 5.05 4.14 6.74
N ALA A 113 4.04 3.26 6.71
CA ALA A 113 2.73 3.54 6.14
C ALA A 113 2.02 4.70 6.86
N PHE A 114 2.16 4.80 8.19
CA PHE A 114 1.68 5.94 8.96
C PHE A 114 2.41 7.23 8.59
N ASP A 115 3.74 7.22 8.52
CA ASP A 115 4.54 8.42 8.24
C ASP A 115 4.37 8.95 6.80
N MET A 116 4.25 8.04 5.83
CA MET A 116 4.20 8.41 4.42
C MET A 116 2.78 8.70 3.91
N PHE A 117 1.77 8.00 4.44
CA PHE A 117 0.38 8.07 3.96
C PHE A 117 -0.62 8.48 5.05
N GLY A 118 -0.25 8.46 6.33
CA GLY A 118 -1.14 8.80 7.44
C GLY A 118 -2.16 7.73 7.80
N VAL A 119 -1.91 6.47 7.42
CA VAL A 119 -2.77 5.35 7.80
C VAL A 119 -2.52 4.97 9.25
N VAL A 120 -3.57 4.99 10.07
CA VAL A 120 -3.48 4.67 11.50
C VAL A 120 -3.74 3.18 11.72
N PHE A 121 -2.86 2.54 12.51
CA PHE A 121 -2.97 1.13 12.87
C PHE A 121 -3.39 0.95 14.34
N GLU A 122 -4.56 0.35 14.56
CA GLU A 122 -5.10 0.04 15.88
C GLU A 122 -4.35 -1.16 16.49
N GLY A 123 -3.91 -1.02 17.75
CA GLY A 123 -3.18 -2.06 18.47
C GLY A 123 -1.67 -2.09 18.21
N HIS A 124 -1.12 -1.12 17.47
CA HIS A 124 0.33 -0.98 17.30
C HIS A 124 1.00 -0.50 18.61
N PRO A 125 2.14 -1.08 19.03
CA PRO A 125 2.78 -0.74 20.32
C PRO A 125 3.42 0.65 20.38
N ASP A 126 3.99 1.15 19.28
CA ASP A 126 4.67 2.47 19.22
C ASP A 126 4.48 3.12 17.83
N LEU A 127 3.30 3.72 17.59
CA LEU A 127 3.00 4.35 16.31
C LEU A 127 3.53 5.80 16.29
N ARG A 128 4.69 6.00 15.66
CA ARG A 128 5.32 7.31 15.45
C ARG A 128 6.06 7.34 14.11
N ARG A 129 6.30 8.56 13.62
CA ARG A 129 7.08 8.84 12.40
C ARG A 129 8.47 8.17 12.45
N ILE A 130 9.05 7.89 11.28
CA ILE A 130 10.31 7.16 11.17
C ILE A 130 11.22 7.67 10.06
N LEU A 131 10.67 8.00 8.89
CA LEU A 131 11.44 8.48 7.74
C LEU A 131 11.48 10.01 7.68
N SER A 132 10.39 10.68 8.07
CA SER A 132 10.31 12.14 8.03
C SER A 132 11.04 12.80 9.21
N ASP A 133 11.32 14.10 9.06
CA ASP A 133 11.88 14.92 10.14
C ASP A 133 10.89 14.98 11.32
N TYR A 134 11.40 15.24 12.53
CA TYR A 134 10.64 15.17 13.77
C TYR A 134 9.39 16.05 13.77
N ASP A 135 9.51 17.29 13.26
CA ASP A 135 8.42 18.26 13.17
C ASP A 135 7.88 18.39 11.74
N PHE A 136 7.94 17.32 10.95
CA PHE A 136 7.42 17.35 9.59
C PHE A 136 5.89 17.43 9.61
N ASP A 137 5.33 18.38 8.87
CA ASP A 137 3.88 18.52 8.71
C ASP A 137 3.42 17.91 7.38
N GLY A 138 2.36 17.10 7.45
CA GLY A 138 1.82 16.34 6.32
C GLY A 138 2.45 14.96 6.09
N PHE A 139 2.07 14.38 4.94
CA PHE A 139 2.35 13.00 4.52
C PHE A 139 2.94 12.99 3.10
N PRO A 140 4.26 12.74 2.93
CA PRO A 140 4.97 13.01 1.68
C PRO A 140 4.50 12.23 0.43
N LEU A 141 4.05 10.98 0.58
CA LEU A 141 3.75 10.11 -0.56
C LEU A 141 2.28 10.21 -1.04
N ARG A 142 1.47 11.04 -0.39
CA ARG A 142 0.13 11.34 -0.88
C ARG A 142 0.20 12.19 -2.15
N LYS A 143 -0.75 11.98 -3.07
CA LYS A 143 -0.74 12.61 -4.40
C LYS A 143 -1.06 14.12 -4.38
N ASP A 144 -1.60 14.62 -3.27
CA ASP A 144 -1.83 16.04 -2.98
C ASP A 144 -0.58 16.76 -2.48
N PHE A 145 0.44 16.03 -1.99
CA PHE A 145 1.66 16.63 -1.46
C PHE A 145 2.59 17.10 -2.60
N PRO A 146 3.10 18.35 -2.57
CA PRO A 146 3.98 18.86 -3.62
C PRO A 146 5.35 18.20 -3.55
N LEU A 147 5.96 17.94 -4.71
CA LEU A 147 7.29 17.30 -4.81
C LEU A 147 8.38 18.01 -4.00
N THR A 148 8.31 19.34 -3.92
CA THR A 148 9.30 20.18 -3.25
C THR A 148 9.08 20.29 -1.73
N GLY A 149 7.91 19.85 -1.25
CA GLY A 149 7.44 20.17 0.09
C GLY A 149 7.12 21.65 0.28
N TYR A 150 6.85 22.01 1.54
CA TYR A 150 6.46 23.37 1.94
C TYR A 150 7.60 24.16 2.59
N VAL A 151 8.55 23.46 3.19
CA VAL A 151 9.62 24.04 4.01
C VAL A 151 10.99 23.66 3.47
N GLN A 152 11.90 24.63 3.43
CA GLN A 152 13.33 24.45 3.21
C GLN A 152 14.11 24.79 4.48
N VAL A 153 15.34 24.32 4.56
CA VAL A 153 16.19 24.48 5.73
C VAL A 153 17.41 25.31 5.35
N ARG A 154 17.73 26.34 6.14
CA ARG A 154 18.98 27.11 6.03
C ARG A 154 19.63 27.30 7.39
N TYR A 155 20.95 27.49 7.40
CA TYR A 155 21.65 27.92 8.61
C TYR A 155 21.54 29.44 8.74
N ASP A 156 21.22 29.92 9.93
CA ASP A 156 21.23 31.35 10.26
C ASP A 156 22.43 31.64 11.18
N GLU A 157 23.31 32.55 10.73
CA GLU A 157 24.49 32.95 11.51
C GLU A 157 24.10 33.81 12.72
N GLU A 158 23.00 34.57 12.66
CA GLU A 158 22.57 35.45 13.75
C GLU A 158 22.02 34.64 14.94
N GLU A 159 21.23 33.61 14.65
CA GLU A 159 20.66 32.71 15.66
C GLU A 159 21.61 31.56 16.04
N GLY A 160 22.63 31.30 15.22
CA GLY A 160 23.55 30.17 15.42
C GLY A 160 22.85 28.80 15.31
N ALA A 161 21.74 28.74 14.57
CA ALA A 161 20.85 27.60 14.51
C ALA A 161 20.35 27.32 13.09
N VAL A 162 19.74 26.15 12.92
CA VAL A 162 19.14 25.72 11.66
C VAL A 162 17.68 26.16 11.64
N VAL A 163 17.33 27.08 10.74
CA VAL A 163 15.98 27.65 10.61
C VAL A 163 15.21 27.02 9.46
N LYS A 164 13.90 26.88 9.67
CA LYS A 164 12.93 26.32 8.71
C LYS A 164 12.14 27.46 8.08
N GLU A 165 12.24 27.63 6.77
CA GLU A 165 11.57 28.71 6.01
C GLU A 165 10.70 28.15 4.89
N PRO A 166 9.69 28.90 4.39
CA PRO A 166 8.97 28.50 3.19
C PRO A 166 9.90 28.27 1.99
N VAL A 167 9.58 27.28 1.17
CA VAL A 167 10.41 26.92 0.00
C VAL A 167 10.47 28.08 -1.00
N HIS A 168 11.69 28.49 -1.34
CA HIS A 168 11.99 29.44 -2.40
C HIS A 168 13.02 28.85 -3.35
N LEU A 169 12.55 28.27 -4.46
CA LEU A 169 13.43 27.68 -5.47
C LEU A 169 13.98 28.75 -6.41
N ALA A 170 15.30 28.79 -6.59
CA ALA A 170 15.93 29.61 -7.62
C ALA A 170 15.49 29.21 -9.04
N GLN A 171 15.20 27.92 -9.25
CA GLN A 171 14.62 27.39 -10.48
C GLN A 171 13.42 26.50 -10.13
N ALA A 172 12.25 26.82 -10.70
CA ALA A 172 11.05 26.01 -10.53
C ALA A 172 11.22 24.61 -11.16
N PHE A 173 10.55 23.61 -10.55
CA PHE A 173 10.45 22.28 -11.12
C PHE A 173 9.70 22.33 -12.46
N ARG A 174 10.24 21.64 -13.47
CA ARG A 174 9.66 21.57 -14.82
C ARG A 174 9.02 20.20 -15.02
N THR A 175 7.69 20.18 -15.10
CA THR A 175 6.94 18.98 -15.46
C THR A 175 6.93 18.84 -16.98
N PHE A 176 7.42 17.71 -17.48
CA PHE A 176 7.41 17.41 -18.91
C PHE A 176 6.26 16.45 -19.23
N GLU A 177 5.40 16.82 -20.17
CA GLU A 177 4.37 15.92 -20.70
C GLU A 177 4.99 15.03 -21.78
N THR A 178 5.40 13.82 -21.42
CA THR A 178 6.00 12.84 -22.35
C THR A 178 4.96 11.88 -22.93
N LEU A 179 3.68 12.09 -22.65
CA LEU A 179 2.60 11.23 -23.11
C LEU A 179 2.44 11.35 -24.62
N SER A 180 2.54 10.22 -25.32
CA SER A 180 2.27 10.16 -26.74
C SER A 180 0.78 10.40 -27.01
N PRO A 181 0.41 11.19 -28.04
CA PRO A 181 -0.99 11.34 -28.47
C PRO A 181 -1.58 10.06 -29.06
N TRP A 182 -0.75 9.09 -29.43
CA TRP A 182 -1.17 7.81 -30.02
C TRP A 182 -1.52 6.80 -28.93
N GLU A 183 -2.55 5.97 -29.17
CA GLU A 183 -2.90 4.84 -28.30
C GLU A 183 -1.67 3.92 -28.11
N GLY A 184 -1.11 3.93 -26.90
CA GLY A 184 -0.07 2.98 -26.50
C GLY A 184 -0.64 1.60 -26.17
N MET A 185 0.22 0.67 -25.75
CA MET A 185 -0.19 -0.70 -25.38
C MET A 185 -1.27 -0.76 -24.27
N GLY A 186 -1.36 0.27 -23.41
CA GLY A 186 -2.31 0.29 -22.29
C GLY A 186 -3.78 0.30 -22.74
N SER A 187 -4.11 1.04 -23.79
CA SER A 187 -5.49 1.14 -24.28
C SER A 187 -5.93 -0.12 -25.07
N ALA A 188 -4.99 -0.77 -25.76
CA ALA A 188 -5.21 -2.07 -26.40
C ALA A 188 -5.56 -3.16 -25.37
N PHE A 189 -4.87 -3.18 -24.21
CA PHE A 189 -5.17 -4.10 -23.11
C PHE A 189 -6.55 -3.86 -22.47
N GLN A 190 -6.97 -2.59 -22.40
CA GLN A 190 -8.27 -2.22 -21.84
C GLN A 190 -9.43 -2.59 -22.79
N ARG A 191 -9.23 -2.49 -24.12
CA ARG A 191 -10.20 -3.03 -25.10
C ARG A 191 -10.27 -4.56 -25.05
N LEU A 192 -9.13 -5.25 -24.98
CA LEU A 192 -9.06 -6.73 -24.87
C LEU A 192 -9.74 -7.28 -23.61
N SER A 193 -9.79 -6.50 -22.52
CA SER A 193 -10.51 -6.89 -21.29
C SER A 193 -12.00 -6.60 -21.38
N LEU A 194 -12.40 -5.47 -21.96
CA LEU A 194 -13.80 -5.13 -22.23
C LEU A 194 -14.47 -6.07 -23.25
N ASP A 195 -13.72 -6.59 -24.23
CA ASP A 195 -14.23 -7.55 -25.21
C ASP A 195 -14.43 -8.95 -24.62
N LYS A 196 -13.70 -9.32 -23.56
CA LYS A 196 -13.90 -10.58 -22.82
C LYS A 196 -15.18 -10.58 -21.98
N GLU A 197 -15.64 -9.41 -21.52
CA GLU A 197 -16.91 -9.27 -20.80
C GLU A 197 -18.13 -9.25 -21.73
N LYS A 198 -17.93 -9.12 -23.05
CA LYS A 198 -19.01 -9.01 -24.06
C LYS A 198 -19.27 -10.29 -24.88
N GLN A 199 -18.55 -11.39 -24.63
CA GLN A 199 -18.86 -12.69 -25.25
C GLN A 199 -19.93 -13.42 -24.41
N PRO A 200 -21.05 -13.88 -25.01
CA PRO A 200 -22.14 -14.56 -24.30
C PRO A 200 -21.76 -15.92 -23.74
#